data_AF-A0A835PTD7-F1
#
_entry.id   AF-A0A835PTD7-F1
#
_cell.length_a   1.000
_cell.length_b   1.000
_cell.length_c   1.000
_cell.angle_alpha   90.00
_cell.angle_beta   90.00
_cell.angle_gamma   90.00
#
_symmetry.space_group_name_H-M   'P 1'
#
loop_
_entity.id
_entity.type
_entity.pdbx_description
1 polymer ?
#
loop_
_entity_poly.entity_id
_entity_poly.type
_entity_poly.pdbx_seq_one_letter_code
_entity_poly.pdbx_strand_id
1 'polypeptide(L)'
;MSHAMVRCPSSAILIAMLIAPYIRTKMTELGKSSVLESIVGKDFLPRGSGIVTRRPLVLQLHRIDEGREYAEFLHLPRKKFTDFALVRKEIQDETDRETGRTKQISSVPIHLSIYSPNVVNLTLIDLPGLTKVAVEGQPDSIVADIENMVRSFIEKPNCIILAISPANQDLATSDAIKIAREVDPKGERTFGVLTKIDLMDKGTDAVAILEGKSYRLQYPWVGVVNRSQADINKNVDMIAARRREREYFATSPDYKHLAQRMGSEYLGKMLSKHLESVIKSRIPGLQSLVGKTIAELEAELSRLGKPVAADAGLYMIMEICRGFDQIYKEHLDGVRPGGERIYNVFDNQLPAALKRLQFDKQLSMENVRKLITEADGYQPHLIAPEQGYRRLIESSLVSIRGPAEAAVDAVHGILKELVHKAIRETAELRQYPTLRSELPDGGFLPKLPQDVEKGGNPTHSIFDRYNDIYLRRIGSNVLAYVNMLKELSNLLNEDPAVMERRAALAKLAGVVPKRPI
;
A
#
# COMPACT_ATOMS: atom_id res chain seq x y z
N MET A 1 -16.72 13.32 1.76
CA MET A 1 -15.46 13.10 2.53
C MET A 1 -15.69 12.66 3.99
N SER A 2 -16.86 12.91 4.58
CA SER A 2 -17.20 12.60 5.99
C SER A 2 -17.50 11.11 6.31
N HIS A 3 -17.63 10.23 5.32
CA HIS A 3 -17.84 8.78 5.53
C HIS A 3 -16.55 7.94 5.49
N ALA A 4 -15.44 8.46 4.95
CA ALA A 4 -14.20 7.68 4.78
C ALA A 4 -13.36 7.60 6.07
N MET A 5 -13.54 8.51 7.02
CA MET A 5 -12.85 8.48 8.33
C MET A 5 -13.36 7.38 9.27
N VAL A 6 -14.49 6.73 8.96
CA VAL A 6 -15.15 5.75 9.84
C VAL A 6 -14.48 4.36 9.79
N ARG A 7 -13.61 4.08 8.82
CA ARG A 7 -13.05 2.72 8.59
C ARG A 7 -11.58 2.51 8.97
N CYS A 8 -10.88 3.53 9.49
CA CYS A 8 -9.52 3.38 10.01
C CYS A 8 -9.47 3.62 11.52
N PRO A 9 -9.61 2.57 12.36
CA PRO A 9 -9.46 2.71 13.82
C PRO A 9 -8.03 3.08 14.26
N SER A 10 -7.04 3.04 13.35
CA SER A 10 -5.63 3.28 13.64
C SER A 10 -5.20 4.75 13.56
N SER A 11 -6.00 5.64 12.96
CA SER A 11 -5.62 7.04 12.68
C SER A 11 -6.56 8.11 13.27
N ALA A 12 -7.67 7.70 13.90
CA ALA A 12 -8.52 8.64 14.63
C ALA A 12 -7.89 9.00 16.00
N ILE A 13 -7.85 10.29 16.33
CA ILE A 13 -7.54 10.72 17.70
C ILE A 13 -8.75 10.38 18.57
N LEU A 14 -8.54 9.51 19.54
CA LEU A 14 -9.59 9.00 20.42
C LEU A 14 -9.40 9.59 21.83
N ILE A 15 -10.49 9.86 22.54
CA ILE A 15 -10.42 10.16 23.98
C ILE A 15 -10.74 8.87 24.72
N ALA A 16 -9.75 8.26 25.35
CA ALA A 16 -9.99 7.12 26.23
C ALA A 16 -10.23 7.63 27.66
N MET A 17 -11.35 7.26 28.25
CA MET A 17 -11.62 7.52 29.66
C MET A 17 -11.01 6.41 30.52
N LEU A 18 -10.07 6.77 31.39
CA LEU A 18 -9.46 5.89 32.37
C LEU A 18 -10.07 6.11 33.75
N ILE A 19 -10.64 5.04 34.33
CA ILE A 19 -11.09 5.02 35.72
C ILE A 19 -10.52 3.81 36.44
N ALA A 20 -10.09 4.04 37.68
CA ALA A 20 -9.77 3.02 38.66
C ALA A 20 -10.86 2.85 39.73
N PRO A 21 -11.69 1.80 39.68
CA PRO A 21 -12.33 1.20 40.85
C PRO A 21 -11.34 0.84 41.96
N TYR A 22 -11.49 1.45 43.14
CA TYR A 22 -11.14 0.76 44.36
C TYR A 22 -12.37 0.03 44.91
N ILE A 23 -12.24 -1.27 45.17
CA ILE A 23 -13.27 -2.11 45.77
C ILE A 23 -12.98 -2.27 47.26
N ARG A 24 -13.90 -1.79 48.10
CA ARG A 24 -14.32 -2.48 49.33
C ARG A 24 -15.70 -1.91 49.71
N THR A 25 -16.72 -2.76 49.64
CA THR A 25 -18.17 -2.43 49.78
C THR A 25 -18.82 -1.75 48.56
N LYS A 26 -20.14 -1.98 48.43
CA LYS A 26 -21.00 -1.81 47.24
C LYS A 26 -20.74 -0.55 46.39
N MET A 27 -20.97 -0.69 45.07
CA MET A 27 -20.97 0.31 43.98
C MET A 27 -19.64 0.57 43.24
N THR A 28 -19.53 -0.11 42.11
CA THR A 28 -18.72 0.19 40.92
C THR A 28 -19.12 1.49 40.20
N GLU A 29 -19.61 2.50 40.94
CA GLU A 29 -19.98 3.82 40.42
C GLU A 29 -19.01 4.89 40.95
N LEU A 30 -17.78 4.90 40.43
CA LEU A 30 -16.83 5.99 40.65
C LEU A 30 -17.07 7.20 39.73
N GLY A 31 -18.25 7.30 39.13
CA GLY A 31 -18.65 8.46 38.35
C GLY A 31 -18.26 8.43 36.88
N LYS A 32 -17.68 7.35 36.33
CA LYS A 32 -17.38 7.23 34.88
C LYS A 32 -18.60 7.46 34.01
N SER A 33 -19.59 6.59 34.19
CA SER A 33 -20.84 6.61 33.45
C SER A 33 -21.60 7.89 33.76
N SER A 34 -21.53 8.37 35.00
CA SER A 34 -22.13 9.66 35.38
C SER A 34 -21.49 10.84 34.67
N VAL A 35 -20.16 10.89 34.53
CA VAL A 35 -19.46 11.95 33.78
C VAL A 35 -19.80 11.89 32.30
N LEU A 36 -19.83 10.68 31.71
CA LEU A 36 -20.25 10.48 30.32
C LEU A 36 -21.69 10.96 30.10
N GLU A 37 -22.63 10.52 30.93
CA GLU A 37 -24.04 10.93 30.86
C GLU A 37 -24.21 12.43 31.13
N SER A 38 -23.42 13.01 32.03
CA SER A 38 -23.41 14.45 32.28
C SER A 38 -22.86 15.26 31.10
N ILE A 39 -21.87 14.75 30.35
CA ILE A 39 -21.35 15.37 29.12
C ILE A 39 -22.40 15.27 27.99
N VAL A 40 -23.04 14.10 27.83
CA VAL A 40 -24.06 13.87 26.80
C VAL A 40 -25.38 14.59 27.12
N GLY A 41 -25.72 14.68 28.41
CA GLY A 41 -27.00 15.23 28.86
C GLY A 41 -28.14 14.20 28.94
N LYS A 42 -27.84 12.89 28.87
CA LYS A 42 -28.84 11.82 28.79
C LYS A 42 -28.43 10.59 29.59
N ASP A 43 -29.45 9.86 30.04
CA ASP A 43 -29.36 8.55 30.68
C ASP A 43 -29.39 7.43 29.65
N PHE A 44 -28.26 6.78 29.40
CA PHE A 44 -28.19 5.72 28.37
C PHE A 44 -27.22 4.60 28.71
N LEU A 45 -26.40 4.73 29.74
CA LEU A 45 -25.51 3.67 30.16
C LEU A 45 -26.23 2.72 31.12
N PRO A 46 -25.93 1.41 31.08
CA PRO A 46 -26.46 0.46 32.06
C PRO A 46 -26.01 0.83 33.48
N ARG A 47 -26.83 0.47 34.46
CA ARG A 47 -26.56 0.67 35.90
C ARG A 47 -26.73 -0.66 36.61
N GLY A 48 -25.85 -0.96 37.56
CA GLY A 48 -25.90 -2.23 38.30
C GLY A 48 -24.78 -2.38 39.32
N SER A 49 -24.89 -3.41 40.16
CA SER A 49 -23.84 -3.80 41.10
C SER A 49 -22.81 -4.72 40.44
N GLY A 50 -21.51 -4.43 40.58
CA GLY A 50 -20.42 -5.19 39.94
C GLY A 50 -19.91 -4.53 38.66
N ILE A 51 -19.01 -5.15 37.90
CA ILE A 51 -18.45 -4.54 36.68
C ILE A 51 -19.59 -4.29 35.67
N VAL A 52 -20.00 -3.02 35.56
CA VAL A 52 -21.15 -2.60 34.72
C VAL A 52 -20.72 -2.56 33.25
N THR A 53 -19.59 -1.91 32.96
CA THR A 53 -18.98 -1.90 31.62
C THR A 53 -18.10 -3.13 31.45
N ARG A 54 -18.58 -4.18 30.77
CA ARG A 54 -17.82 -5.41 30.46
C ARG A 54 -17.18 -5.42 29.07
N ARG A 55 -17.57 -4.50 28.20
CA ARG A 55 -17.03 -4.27 26.86
C ARG A 55 -16.69 -2.79 26.69
N PRO A 56 -15.62 -2.43 25.99
CA PRO A 56 -15.37 -1.04 25.60
C PRO A 56 -16.57 -0.47 24.82
N LEU A 57 -17.02 0.73 25.15
CA LEU A 57 -18.05 1.45 24.38
C LEU A 57 -17.39 2.64 23.69
N VAL A 58 -17.30 2.60 22.37
CA VAL A 58 -16.86 3.71 21.53
C VAL A 58 -18.08 4.58 21.22
N LEU A 59 -18.13 5.72 21.90
CA LEU A 59 -19.22 6.68 21.84
C LEU A 59 -18.83 7.86 20.94
N GLN A 60 -19.56 8.05 19.84
CA GLN A 60 -19.39 9.17 18.93
C GLN A 60 -20.55 10.15 19.11
N LEU A 61 -20.23 11.37 19.55
CA LEU A 61 -21.19 12.46 19.68
C LEU A 61 -21.13 13.32 18.43
N HIS A 62 -22.28 13.50 17.80
CA HIS A 62 -22.47 14.33 16.62
C HIS A 62 -23.42 15.47 16.95
N ARG A 63 -22.90 16.70 16.87
CA ARG A 63 -23.73 17.89 16.93
C ARG A 63 -24.55 18.01 15.65
N ILE A 64 -25.86 18.13 15.79
CA ILE A 64 -26.78 18.44 14.68
C ILE A 64 -27.37 19.84 14.89
N ASP A 65 -27.62 20.57 13.82
CA ASP A 65 -28.14 21.95 13.92
C ASP A 65 -29.63 21.96 14.29
N GLU A 66 -30.41 21.07 13.68
CA GLU A 66 -31.85 20.93 13.91
C GLU A 66 -32.27 19.45 13.88
N GLY A 67 -33.35 19.12 14.59
CA GLY A 67 -33.98 17.80 14.55
C GLY A 67 -34.13 17.14 15.93
N ARG A 68 -34.82 16.00 15.93
CA ARG A 68 -34.96 15.16 17.13
C ARG A 68 -33.67 14.39 17.38
N GLU A 69 -33.29 14.29 18.65
CA GLU A 69 -32.14 13.53 19.10
C GLU A 69 -32.36 12.03 18.84
N TYR A 70 -31.32 11.34 18.37
CA TYR A 70 -31.37 9.90 18.14
C TYR A 70 -29.99 9.27 18.29
N ALA A 71 -29.97 7.95 18.48
CA ALA A 71 -28.76 7.16 18.51
C ALA A 71 -28.80 6.03 17.47
N GLU A 72 -27.63 5.62 16.98
CA GLU A 72 -27.45 4.52 16.04
C GLU A 72 -26.30 3.63 16.51
N PHE A 73 -26.48 2.31 16.39
CA PHE A 73 -25.42 1.34 16.67
C PHE A 73 -24.82 0.82 15.37
N LEU A 74 -23.51 0.59 15.35
CA LEU A 74 -22.83 0.06 14.18
C LEU A 74 -23.33 -1.34 13.79
N HIS A 75 -23.65 -2.19 14.78
CA HIS A 75 -24.17 -3.54 14.57
C HIS A 75 -25.66 -3.59 14.18
N LEU A 76 -26.37 -2.46 14.27
CA LEU A 76 -27.76 -2.30 13.82
C LEU A 76 -27.88 -1.13 12.83
N PRO A 77 -27.26 -1.24 11.64
CA PRO A 77 -27.29 -0.17 10.66
C PRO A 77 -28.73 0.14 10.26
N ARG A 78 -29.06 1.44 10.12
CA ARG A 78 -30.38 1.99 9.75
C ARG A 78 -31.47 1.95 10.83
N LYS A 79 -31.18 1.46 12.04
CA LYS A 79 -32.12 1.56 13.17
C LYS A 79 -31.80 2.78 14.02
N LYS A 80 -32.72 3.75 14.03
CA LYS A 80 -32.63 4.96 14.86
C LYS A 80 -33.34 4.75 16.19
N PHE A 81 -32.64 4.96 17.28
CA PHE A 81 -33.17 4.91 18.64
C PHE A 81 -33.44 6.33 19.12
N THR A 82 -34.71 6.68 19.31
CA THR A 82 -35.12 7.98 19.91
C THR A 82 -35.34 7.88 21.42
N ASP A 83 -35.56 6.67 21.93
CA ASP A 83 -35.66 6.38 23.36
C ASP A 83 -34.33 5.85 23.90
N PHE A 84 -33.68 6.61 24.77
CA PHE A 84 -32.40 6.26 25.37
C PHE A 84 -32.50 5.13 26.42
N ALA A 85 -33.71 4.81 26.92
CA ALA A 85 -33.91 3.60 27.70
C ALA A 85 -33.71 2.34 26.84
N LEU A 86 -34.12 2.38 25.56
CA LEU A 86 -33.85 1.31 24.61
C LEU A 86 -32.38 1.25 24.22
N VAL A 87 -31.69 2.39 24.14
CA VAL A 87 -30.22 2.42 23.93
C VAL A 87 -29.51 1.72 25.08
N ARG A 88 -29.90 2.02 26.33
CA ARG A 88 -29.37 1.33 27.53
C ARG A 88 -29.58 -0.18 27.46
N LYS A 89 -30.80 -0.59 27.12
CA LYS A 89 -31.15 -2.00 27.00
C LYS A 89 -30.33 -2.68 25.90
N GLU A 90 -30.19 -2.04 24.74
CA GLU A 90 -29.40 -2.57 23.62
C GLU A 90 -27.92 -2.73 24.00
N ILE A 91 -27.31 -1.77 24.72
CA ILE A 91 -25.94 -1.92 25.21
C ILE A 91 -25.81 -3.17 26.10
N GLN A 92 -26.78 -3.39 26.98
CA GLN A 92 -26.81 -4.56 27.87
C GLN A 92 -26.99 -5.86 27.08
N ASP A 93 -27.96 -5.90 26.17
CA ASP A 93 -28.28 -7.08 25.35
C ASP A 93 -27.10 -7.46 24.44
N GLU A 94 -26.44 -6.48 23.82
CA GLU A 94 -25.25 -6.67 22.97
C GLU A 94 -24.02 -7.06 23.79
N THR A 95 -23.91 -6.58 25.03
CA THR A 95 -22.87 -7.05 25.96
C THR A 95 -23.08 -8.52 26.31
N ASP A 96 -24.29 -8.89 26.72
CA ASP A 96 -24.64 -10.25 27.12
C ASP A 96 -24.59 -11.25 25.97
N ARG A 97 -24.81 -10.81 24.72
CA ARG A 97 -24.67 -11.62 23.51
C ARG A 97 -23.23 -12.10 23.31
N GLU A 98 -22.26 -11.24 23.54
CA GLU A 98 -20.84 -11.51 23.30
C GLU A 98 -20.16 -12.18 24.49
N THR A 99 -20.40 -11.69 25.71
CA THR A 99 -19.73 -12.19 26.93
C THR A 99 -20.47 -13.36 27.58
N GLY A 100 -21.63 -13.74 27.04
CA GLY A 100 -22.62 -14.56 27.72
C GLY A 100 -23.19 -13.86 28.97
N ARG A 101 -24.05 -14.58 29.69
CA ARG A 101 -24.55 -14.17 31.02
C ARG A 101 -23.51 -14.34 32.13
N THR A 102 -22.37 -14.95 31.81
CA THR A 102 -21.20 -15.04 32.67
C THR A 102 -20.58 -13.64 32.84
N LYS A 103 -20.00 -13.34 34.00
CA LYS A 103 -19.40 -12.03 34.33
C LYS A 103 -18.05 -11.77 33.61
N GLN A 104 -17.88 -12.32 32.41
CA GLN A 104 -16.67 -12.19 31.59
C GLN A 104 -16.63 -10.83 30.88
N ILE A 105 -15.43 -10.45 30.41
CA ILE A 105 -15.20 -9.22 29.64
C ILE A 105 -14.82 -9.58 28.20
N SER A 106 -15.01 -8.64 27.27
CA SER A 106 -14.53 -8.77 25.89
C SER A 106 -13.88 -7.47 25.45
N SER A 107 -12.76 -7.58 24.71
CA SER A 107 -12.04 -6.44 24.15
C SER A 107 -12.70 -5.88 22.88
N VAL A 108 -13.71 -6.57 22.34
CA VAL A 108 -14.43 -6.14 21.13
C VAL A 108 -15.37 -4.98 21.48
N PRO A 109 -15.13 -3.77 20.94
CA PRO A 109 -15.90 -2.59 21.30
C PRO A 109 -17.34 -2.62 20.76
N ILE A 110 -18.25 -1.98 21.48
CA ILE A 110 -19.57 -1.59 20.97
C ILE A 110 -19.45 -0.16 20.42
N HIS A 111 -19.93 0.07 19.19
CA HIS A 111 -19.89 1.39 18.55
C HIS A 111 -21.28 2.02 18.57
N LEU A 112 -21.39 3.18 19.22
CA LEU A 112 -22.61 3.95 19.40
C LEU A 112 -22.40 5.39 18.93
N SER A 113 -23.25 5.86 18.03
CA SER A 113 -23.28 7.24 17.56
C SER A 113 -24.54 7.93 18.09
N ILE A 114 -24.38 9.06 18.77
CA ILE A 114 -25.48 9.90 19.29
C ILE A 114 -25.51 11.22 18.52
N TYR A 115 -26.66 11.56 17.97
CA TYR A 115 -26.92 12.81 17.25
C TYR A 115 -27.80 13.71 18.11
N SER A 116 -27.29 14.89 18.51
CA SER A 116 -28.03 15.84 19.36
C SER A 116 -27.57 17.28 19.13
N PRO A 117 -28.46 18.29 19.23
CA PRO A 117 -28.06 19.69 19.17
C PRO A 117 -27.36 20.17 20.46
N ASN A 118 -27.48 19.41 21.54
CA ASN A 118 -27.01 19.76 22.89
C ASN A 118 -25.62 19.18 23.21
N VAL A 119 -24.98 18.50 22.27
CA VAL A 119 -23.66 17.89 22.43
C VAL A 119 -22.61 18.56 21.54
N VAL A 120 -21.34 18.36 21.90
CA VAL A 120 -20.19 18.72 21.06
C VAL A 120 -19.76 17.54 20.21
N ASN A 121 -19.13 17.80 19.06
CA ASN A 121 -18.51 16.75 18.26
C ASN A 121 -17.33 16.17 19.05
N LEU A 122 -17.47 14.93 19.50
CA LEU A 122 -16.51 14.29 20.41
C LEU A 122 -16.58 12.77 20.28
N THR A 123 -15.43 12.09 20.28
CA THR A 123 -15.39 10.63 20.39
C THR A 123 -14.77 10.23 21.72
N LEU A 124 -15.53 9.47 22.50
CA LEU A 124 -15.19 9.01 23.84
C LEU A 124 -15.15 7.48 23.85
N ILE A 125 -14.23 6.89 24.58
CA ILE A 125 -14.19 5.45 24.82
C ILE A 125 -14.41 5.20 26.30
N ASP A 126 -15.50 4.50 26.61
CA ASP A 126 -15.79 4.00 27.94
C ASP A 126 -15.15 2.62 28.13
N LEU A 127 -14.10 2.54 28.95
CA LEU A 127 -13.36 1.29 29.20
C LEU A 127 -13.81 0.62 30.49
N PRO A 128 -13.78 -0.72 30.62
CA PRO A 128 -14.02 -1.40 31.89
C PRO A 128 -13.20 -0.79 33.03
N GLY A 129 -13.79 -0.66 34.22
CA GLY A 129 -13.08 -0.11 35.37
C GLY A 129 -12.04 -1.09 35.91
N LEU A 130 -10.82 -0.61 36.18
CA LEU A 130 -9.75 -1.36 36.87
C LEU A 130 -10.19 -1.90 38.24
N THR A 131 -10.41 -3.21 38.37
CA THR A 131 -10.77 -3.82 39.67
C THR A 131 -9.55 -4.42 40.35
N LYS A 132 -9.43 -4.33 41.68
CA LYS A 132 -8.33 -4.97 42.44
C LYS A 132 -8.59 -6.42 42.85
N VAL A 133 -9.84 -6.87 42.78
CA VAL A 133 -10.26 -8.19 43.28
C VAL A 133 -11.25 -8.80 42.29
N ALA A 134 -11.04 -10.08 41.97
CA ALA A 134 -11.99 -10.86 41.19
C ALA A 134 -13.27 -11.12 42.01
N VAL A 135 -14.43 -10.88 41.42
CA VAL A 135 -15.72 -11.21 42.05
C VAL A 135 -16.04 -12.69 41.80
N GLU A 136 -16.79 -13.32 42.69
CA GLU A 136 -17.24 -14.71 42.55
C GLU A 136 -17.86 -14.97 41.16
N GLY A 137 -17.31 -15.97 40.46
CA GLY A 137 -17.64 -16.34 39.07
C GLY A 137 -16.77 -15.69 37.98
N GLN A 138 -15.73 -14.92 38.34
CA GLN A 138 -14.73 -14.38 37.40
C GLN A 138 -13.41 -15.14 37.51
N PRO A 139 -12.62 -15.24 36.43
CA PRO A 139 -11.29 -15.84 36.50
C PRO A 139 -10.34 -14.97 37.34
N ASP A 140 -9.36 -15.59 37.99
CA ASP A 140 -8.35 -14.87 38.77
C ASP A 140 -7.52 -13.90 37.91
N SER A 141 -7.43 -14.14 36.59
CA SER A 141 -6.76 -13.29 35.61
C SER A 141 -7.51 -11.99 35.30
N ILE A 142 -8.78 -11.84 35.70
CA ILE A 142 -9.64 -10.75 35.23
C ILE A 142 -9.06 -9.35 35.47
N VAL A 143 -8.32 -9.18 36.58
CA VAL A 143 -7.66 -7.92 36.92
C VAL A 143 -6.61 -7.56 35.87
N ALA A 144 -5.74 -8.52 35.53
CA ALA A 144 -4.72 -8.36 34.52
C ALA A 144 -5.33 -8.20 33.12
N ASP A 145 -6.41 -8.92 32.81
CA ASP A 145 -7.10 -8.83 31.52
C ASP A 145 -7.73 -7.44 31.30
N ILE A 146 -8.36 -6.86 32.33
CA ILE A 146 -8.89 -5.49 32.29
C ILE A 146 -7.74 -4.49 32.11
N GLU A 147 -6.65 -4.65 32.87
CA GLU A 147 -5.51 -3.75 32.78
C GLU A 147 -4.87 -3.77 31.39
N ASN A 148 -4.63 -4.96 30.84
CA ASN A 148 -4.09 -5.15 29.49
C ASN A 148 -5.01 -4.58 28.42
N MET A 149 -6.33 -4.79 28.56
CA MET A 149 -7.32 -4.19 27.67
C MET A 149 -7.22 -2.67 27.72
N VAL A 150 -7.22 -2.07 28.91
CA VAL A 150 -7.10 -0.63 29.10
C VAL A 150 -5.80 -0.09 28.49
N ARG A 151 -4.65 -0.72 28.77
CA ARG A 151 -3.34 -0.36 28.20
C ARG A 151 -3.35 -0.33 26.68
N SER A 152 -3.97 -1.32 26.04
CA SER A 152 -4.06 -1.39 24.56
C SER A 152 -4.75 -0.19 23.91
N PHE A 153 -5.60 0.55 24.65
CA PHE A 153 -6.22 1.79 24.18
C PHE A 153 -5.35 3.02 24.45
N ILE A 154 -4.74 3.10 25.64
CA ILE A 154 -4.07 4.33 26.11
C ILE A 154 -2.58 4.43 25.77
N GLU A 155 -1.92 3.33 25.42
CA GLU A 155 -0.55 3.33 24.93
C GLU A 155 -0.43 4.03 23.56
N LYS A 156 -1.53 4.12 22.82
CA LYS A 156 -1.57 4.80 21.54
C LYS A 156 -1.28 6.30 21.74
N PRO A 157 -0.30 6.89 21.01
CA PRO A 157 0.06 8.30 21.16
C PRO A 157 -1.04 9.25 20.69
N ASN A 158 -2.00 8.76 19.88
CA ASN A 158 -3.17 9.49 19.40
C ASN A 158 -4.36 9.34 20.35
N CYS A 159 -4.10 9.29 21.66
CA CYS A 159 -5.13 9.11 22.67
C CYS A 159 -5.03 10.18 23.76
N ILE A 160 -6.12 10.90 23.98
CA ILE A 160 -6.29 11.75 25.16
C ILE A 160 -6.78 10.86 26.30
N ILE A 161 -6.12 10.95 27.45
CA ILE A 161 -6.45 10.19 28.65
C ILE A 161 -7.27 11.09 29.57
N LEU A 162 -8.47 10.65 29.94
CA LEU A 162 -9.25 11.28 31.00
C LEU A 162 -9.13 10.46 32.29
N ALA A 163 -8.28 10.89 33.21
CA ALA A 163 -8.06 10.23 34.49
C ALA A 163 -9.07 10.76 35.53
N ILE A 164 -10.13 9.98 35.76
CA ILE A 164 -11.21 10.37 36.67
C ILE A 164 -10.98 9.73 38.04
N SER A 165 -10.98 10.55 39.09
CA SER A 165 -10.81 10.13 40.49
C SER A 165 -11.87 10.79 41.39
N PRO A 166 -12.34 10.11 42.44
CA PRO A 166 -13.22 10.73 43.43
C PRO A 166 -12.41 11.66 44.36
N ALA A 167 -12.99 12.78 44.75
CA ALA A 167 -12.33 13.79 45.58
C ALA A 167 -12.32 13.43 47.07
N ASN A 168 -13.20 12.54 47.52
CA ASN A 168 -13.26 12.06 48.90
C ASN A 168 -12.24 10.93 49.20
N GLN A 169 -11.29 10.69 48.31
CA GLN A 169 -10.23 9.69 48.48
C GLN A 169 -8.87 10.33 48.15
N ASP A 170 -7.80 9.76 48.72
CA ASP A 170 -6.46 10.21 48.42
C ASP A 170 -6.09 9.88 46.96
N LEU A 171 -5.77 10.93 46.20
CA LEU A 171 -5.38 10.84 44.81
C LEU A 171 -4.12 10.01 44.60
N ALA A 172 -3.24 9.91 45.60
CA ALA A 172 -2.04 9.07 45.55
C ALA A 172 -2.36 7.59 45.33
N THR A 173 -3.56 7.16 45.73
CA THR A 173 -4.01 5.77 45.64
C THR A 173 -4.81 5.46 44.37
N SER A 174 -5.00 6.44 43.49
CA SER A 174 -5.77 6.31 42.25
C SER A 174 -5.00 5.51 41.20
N ASP A 175 -5.50 4.30 40.86
CA ASP A 175 -4.86 3.50 39.81
C ASP A 175 -5.00 4.16 38.42
N ALA A 176 -5.99 5.06 38.22
CA ALA A 176 -6.18 5.77 36.96
C ALA A 176 -5.02 6.73 36.70
N ILE A 177 -4.58 7.44 37.76
CA ILE A 177 -3.43 8.34 37.69
C ILE A 177 -2.12 7.54 37.59
N LYS A 178 -2.02 6.42 38.30
CA LYS A 178 -0.85 5.53 38.21
C LYS A 178 -0.65 5.03 36.79
N ILE A 179 -1.66 4.41 36.19
CA ILE A 179 -1.59 3.87 34.83
C ILE A 179 -1.39 4.99 33.80
N ALA A 180 -2.07 6.15 33.97
CA ALA A 180 -1.86 7.29 33.09
C ALA A 180 -0.40 7.78 33.11
N ARG A 181 0.25 7.85 34.28
CA ARG A 181 1.66 8.24 34.41
C ARG A 181 2.63 7.24 33.81
N GLU A 182 2.30 5.95 33.80
CA GLU A 182 3.15 4.93 33.18
C GLU A 182 3.21 5.10 31.64
N VAL A 183 2.08 5.48 31.01
CA VAL A 183 2.01 5.66 29.54
C VAL A 183 2.16 7.12 29.08
N ASP A 184 2.04 8.08 30.00
CA ASP A 184 2.22 9.52 29.78
C ASP A 184 2.93 10.17 30.99
N PRO A 185 4.24 9.91 31.21
CA PRO A 185 4.98 10.41 32.38
C PRO A 185 5.02 11.93 32.50
N LYS A 186 4.95 12.64 31.36
CA LYS A 186 4.97 14.10 31.29
C LYS A 186 3.58 14.74 31.45
N GLY A 187 2.51 13.94 31.37
CA GLY A 187 1.13 14.42 31.44
C GLY A 187 0.73 15.27 30.23
N GLU A 188 1.36 15.06 29.06
CA GLU A 188 1.16 15.86 27.83
C GLU A 188 -0.17 15.59 27.13
N ARG A 189 -0.87 14.51 27.51
CA ARG A 189 -2.16 14.09 26.93
C ARG A 189 -3.15 13.58 27.97
N THR A 190 -2.89 13.89 29.25
CA THR A 190 -3.69 13.43 30.40
C THR A 190 -4.44 14.59 31.06
N PHE A 191 -5.76 14.45 31.17
CA PHE A 191 -6.67 15.37 31.85
C PHE A 191 -7.14 14.76 33.15
N GLY A 192 -7.05 15.51 34.25
CA GLY A 192 -7.54 15.08 35.55
C GLY A 192 -8.98 15.53 35.78
N VAL A 193 -9.85 14.62 36.22
CA VAL A 193 -11.23 14.93 36.61
C VAL A 193 -11.49 14.48 38.03
N LEU A 194 -11.96 15.38 38.87
CA LEU A 194 -12.38 15.10 40.24
C LEU A 194 -13.90 15.01 40.33
N THR A 195 -14.41 13.85 40.71
CA THR A 195 -15.83 13.61 40.96
C THR A 195 -16.13 13.64 42.47
N LYS A 196 -17.41 13.69 42.86
CA LYS A 196 -17.84 13.60 44.27
C LYS A 196 -17.21 14.68 45.18
N ILE A 197 -16.93 15.86 44.63
CA ILE A 197 -16.39 17.01 45.39
C ILE A 197 -17.39 17.49 46.46
N ASP A 198 -18.68 17.32 46.19
CA ASP A 198 -19.79 17.59 47.10
C ASP A 198 -19.85 16.65 48.31
N LEU A 199 -19.16 15.50 48.26
CA LEU A 199 -19.15 14.47 49.31
C LEU A 199 -17.84 14.43 50.12
N MET A 200 -17.05 15.50 50.05
CA MET A 200 -15.84 15.62 50.87
C MET A 200 -16.18 15.89 52.34
N ASP A 201 -15.27 15.48 53.23
CA ASP A 201 -15.43 15.70 54.66
C ASP A 201 -15.39 17.20 54.99
N LYS A 202 -16.27 17.63 55.90
CA LYS A 202 -16.34 19.04 56.31
C LYS A 202 -14.98 19.50 56.85
N GLY A 203 -14.47 20.62 56.33
CA GLY A 203 -13.15 21.15 56.67
C GLY A 203 -12.02 20.65 55.77
N THR A 204 -12.33 19.83 54.76
CA THR A 204 -11.39 19.46 53.69
C THR A 204 -11.86 20.04 52.36
N ASP A 205 -10.91 20.33 51.46
CA ASP A 205 -11.18 20.83 50.12
C ASP A 205 -10.24 20.20 49.09
N ALA A 206 -10.62 20.31 47.81
CA ALA A 206 -9.81 19.84 46.68
C ALA A 206 -9.15 20.99 45.92
N VAL A 207 -9.09 22.21 46.46
CA VAL A 207 -8.61 23.42 45.74
C VAL A 207 -7.17 23.24 45.30
N ALA A 208 -6.29 22.72 46.17
CA ALA A 208 -4.89 22.50 45.83
C ALA A 208 -4.70 21.49 44.67
N ILE A 209 -5.60 20.53 44.52
CA ILE A 209 -5.58 19.58 43.40
C ILE A 209 -6.14 20.25 42.14
N LEU A 210 -7.28 20.94 42.25
CA LEU A 210 -7.93 21.63 41.12
C LEU A 210 -7.04 22.73 40.51
N GLU A 211 -6.23 23.41 41.33
CA GLU A 211 -5.24 24.41 40.89
C GLU A 211 -3.93 23.77 40.38
N GLY A 212 -3.80 22.44 40.43
CA GLY A 212 -2.61 21.71 40.00
C GLY A 212 -1.40 21.87 40.92
N LYS A 213 -1.58 22.35 42.16
CA LYS A 213 -0.49 22.53 43.13
C LYS A 213 -0.05 21.18 43.72
N SER A 214 -0.99 20.33 44.10
CA SER A 214 -0.71 19.00 44.69
C SER A 214 -0.28 17.97 43.64
N TYR A 215 -0.95 17.96 42.47
CA TYR A 215 -0.65 17.05 41.37
C TYR A 215 -0.60 17.82 40.05
N ARG A 216 0.62 18.09 39.57
CA ARG A 216 0.86 18.81 38.32
C ARG A 216 0.56 17.90 37.11
N LEU A 217 -0.32 18.36 36.26
CA LEU A 217 -0.56 17.89 34.89
C LEU A 217 -0.36 19.07 33.94
N GLN A 218 -0.09 18.83 32.65
CA GLN A 218 -0.01 19.91 31.66
C GLN A 218 -1.37 20.56 31.42
N TYR A 219 -2.46 19.81 31.64
CA TYR A 219 -3.83 20.30 31.57
C TYR A 219 -4.44 20.52 32.95
N PRO A 220 -5.34 21.51 33.09
CA PRO A 220 -5.99 21.79 34.36
C PRO A 220 -6.88 20.64 34.80
N TRP A 221 -6.98 20.47 36.12
CA TRP A 221 -7.94 19.58 36.74
C TRP A 221 -9.35 20.18 36.65
N VAL A 222 -10.35 19.33 36.41
CA VAL A 222 -11.75 19.76 36.36
C VAL A 222 -12.57 19.01 37.41
N GLY A 223 -13.21 19.78 38.28
CA GLY A 223 -14.17 19.27 39.25
C GLY A 223 -15.55 19.12 38.64
N VAL A 224 -16.22 18.01 38.94
CA VAL A 224 -17.58 17.71 38.47
C VAL A 224 -18.45 17.20 39.62
N VAL A 225 -19.69 17.67 39.66
CA VAL A 225 -20.70 17.25 40.63
C VAL A 225 -21.81 16.54 39.86
N ASN A 226 -21.94 15.24 40.11
CA ASN A 226 -22.90 14.38 39.43
C ASN A 226 -24.16 14.18 40.30
N ARG A 227 -25.20 13.58 39.70
CA ARG A 227 -26.38 13.13 40.46
C ARG A 227 -25.99 12.11 41.53
N SER A 228 -26.59 12.24 42.71
CA SER A 228 -26.51 11.23 43.77
C SER A 228 -27.33 9.99 43.41
N GLN A 229 -27.14 8.87 44.11
CA GLN A 229 -27.98 7.69 43.91
C GLN A 229 -29.46 7.98 44.18
N ALA A 230 -29.75 8.83 45.17
CA ALA A 230 -31.12 9.25 45.45
C ALA A 230 -31.74 10.03 44.28
N ASP A 231 -30.96 10.90 43.62
CA ASP A 231 -31.41 11.63 42.44
C ASP A 231 -31.65 10.69 41.24
N ILE A 232 -30.78 9.69 41.06
CA ILE A 232 -30.94 8.67 40.02
C ILE A 232 -32.23 7.87 40.27
N ASN A 233 -32.46 7.41 41.50
CA ASN A 233 -33.66 6.67 41.86
C ASN A 233 -34.94 7.49 41.69
N LYS A 234 -34.85 8.81 41.85
CA LYS A 234 -35.95 9.77 41.63
C LYS A 234 -36.07 10.21 40.17
N ASN A 235 -35.25 9.67 39.26
CA ASN A 235 -35.18 10.07 37.85
C ASN A 235 -35.06 11.59 37.66
N VAL A 236 -34.23 12.25 38.47
CA VAL A 236 -33.97 13.69 38.34
C VAL A 236 -33.38 13.97 36.97
N ASP A 237 -34.00 14.89 36.24
CA ASP A 237 -33.59 15.26 34.90
C ASP A 237 -32.14 15.81 34.86
N MET A 238 -31.45 15.54 33.75
CA MET A 238 -30.05 15.91 33.59
C MET A 238 -29.85 17.43 33.48
N ILE A 239 -30.83 18.16 32.92
CA ILE A 239 -30.77 19.63 32.88
C ILE A 239 -30.82 20.20 34.29
N ALA A 240 -31.70 19.65 35.14
CA ALA A 240 -31.76 20.02 36.55
C ALA A 240 -30.47 19.68 37.30
N ALA A 241 -29.84 18.55 37.00
CA ALA A 241 -28.54 18.18 37.57
C ALA A 241 -27.42 19.17 37.19
N ARG A 242 -27.31 19.53 35.91
CA ARG A 242 -26.33 20.53 35.43
C ARG A 242 -26.54 21.91 36.06
N ARG A 243 -27.80 22.32 36.28
CA ARG A 243 -28.11 23.57 36.97
C ARG A 243 -27.64 23.52 38.43
N ARG A 244 -27.89 22.41 39.15
CA ARG A 244 -27.40 22.23 40.53
C ARG A 244 -25.88 22.21 40.60
N GLU A 245 -25.20 21.57 39.65
CA GLU A 245 -23.73 21.59 39.56
C GLU A 245 -23.20 23.02 39.43
N ARG A 246 -23.80 23.82 38.54
CA ARG A 246 -23.41 25.23 38.34
C ARG A 246 -23.67 26.06 39.61
N GLU A 247 -24.80 25.85 40.27
CA GLU A 247 -25.15 26.52 41.52
C GLU A 247 -24.19 26.14 42.65
N TYR A 248 -23.83 24.86 42.78
CA TYR A 248 -22.85 24.38 43.75
C TYR A 248 -21.52 25.12 43.61
N PHE A 249 -20.95 25.16 42.40
CA PHE A 249 -19.68 25.86 42.19
C PHE A 249 -19.80 27.39 42.36
N ALA A 250 -20.95 27.99 42.05
CA ALA A 250 -21.16 29.43 42.21
C ALA A 250 -21.36 29.87 43.67
N THR A 251 -21.89 28.99 44.53
CA THR A 251 -22.26 29.30 45.91
C THR A 251 -21.29 28.73 46.94
N SER A 252 -20.52 27.71 46.59
CA SER A 252 -19.52 27.10 47.49
C SER A 252 -18.42 28.09 47.87
N PRO A 253 -18.18 28.33 49.17
CA PRO A 253 -17.13 29.25 49.64
C PRO A 253 -15.74 28.92 49.09
N ASP A 254 -15.40 27.63 49.02
CA ASP A 254 -14.06 27.15 48.67
C ASP A 254 -13.83 27.09 47.15
N TYR A 255 -14.89 26.95 46.35
CA TYR A 255 -14.78 26.73 44.89
C TYR A 255 -15.30 27.89 44.04
N LYS A 256 -15.88 28.94 44.64
CA LYS A 256 -16.48 30.07 43.91
C LYS A 256 -15.51 30.76 42.94
N HIS A 257 -14.24 30.91 43.32
CA HIS A 257 -13.23 31.50 42.45
C HIS A 257 -12.86 30.61 41.26
N LEU A 258 -13.16 29.31 41.33
CA LEU A 258 -12.91 28.33 40.27
C LEU A 258 -14.14 28.06 39.40
N ALA A 259 -15.32 28.59 39.74
CA ALA A 259 -16.60 28.22 39.14
C ALA A 259 -16.63 28.27 37.60
N GLN A 260 -15.92 29.21 36.97
CA GLN A 260 -15.85 29.32 35.51
C GLN A 260 -15.06 28.20 34.82
N ARG A 261 -14.25 27.45 35.57
CA ARG A 261 -13.37 26.37 35.09
C ARG A 261 -13.80 24.99 35.63
N MET A 262 -15.02 24.88 36.12
CA MET A 262 -15.55 23.65 36.72
C MET A 262 -16.85 23.21 36.04
N GLY A 263 -17.22 21.96 36.27
CA GLY A 263 -18.46 21.36 35.84
C GLY A 263 -18.38 20.59 34.52
N SER A 264 -19.38 19.72 34.33
CA SER A 264 -19.49 18.81 33.19
C SER A 264 -19.57 19.51 31.83
N GLU A 265 -20.25 20.66 31.76
CA GLU A 265 -20.37 21.45 30.53
C GLU A 265 -19.03 22.09 30.12
N TYR A 266 -18.28 22.61 31.10
CA TYR A 266 -16.94 23.15 30.87
C TYR A 266 -15.98 22.05 30.42
N LEU A 267 -16.03 20.88 31.08
CA LEU A 267 -15.24 19.70 30.70
C LEU A 267 -15.49 19.31 29.24
N GLY A 268 -16.75 19.18 28.82
CA GLY A 268 -17.10 18.84 27.44
C GLY A 268 -16.55 19.84 26.41
N LYS A 269 -16.70 21.15 26.69
CA LYS A 269 -16.16 22.23 25.83
C LYS A 269 -14.63 22.21 25.77
N MET A 270 -13.96 22.01 26.91
CA MET A 270 -12.50 21.91 26.99
C MET A 270 -11.99 20.73 26.17
N LEU A 271 -12.56 19.54 26.36
CA LEU A 271 -12.16 18.33 25.63
C LEU A 271 -12.37 18.47 24.13
N SER A 272 -13.49 19.07 23.70
CA SER A 272 -13.77 19.30 22.28
C SER A 272 -12.78 20.27 21.65
N LYS A 273 -12.49 21.40 22.31
CA LYS A 273 -11.49 22.38 21.83
C LYS A 273 -10.09 21.77 21.77
N HIS A 274 -9.73 20.98 22.76
CA HIS A 274 -8.43 20.31 22.78
C HIS A 274 -8.33 19.26 21.67
N LEU A 275 -9.34 18.40 21.51
CA LEU A 275 -9.41 17.42 20.43
C LEU A 275 -9.29 18.10 19.05
N GLU A 276 -9.99 19.21 18.83
CA GLU A 276 -9.88 20.00 17.60
C GLU A 276 -8.44 20.46 17.35
N SER A 277 -7.77 20.98 18.38
CA SER A 277 -6.37 21.41 18.27
C SER A 277 -5.42 20.27 17.95
N VAL A 278 -5.60 19.10 18.58
CA VAL A 278 -4.76 17.92 18.31
C VAL A 278 -5.01 17.42 16.90
N ILE A 279 -6.27 17.36 16.44
CA ILE A 279 -6.61 16.99 15.06
C ILE A 279 -5.92 17.93 14.07
N LYS A 280 -6.06 19.25 14.27
CA LYS A 280 -5.41 20.26 13.40
C LYS A 280 -3.90 20.10 13.34
N SER A 281 -3.24 19.83 14.47
CA SER A 281 -1.78 19.65 14.51
C SER A 281 -1.30 18.41 13.74
N ARG A 282 -2.14 17.37 13.62
CA ARG A 282 -1.79 16.11 12.97
C ARG A 282 -2.18 16.02 11.50
N ILE A 283 -3.11 16.84 11.03
CA ILE A 283 -3.54 16.88 9.62
C ILE A 283 -2.34 17.04 8.65
N PRO A 284 -1.36 17.95 8.87
CA PRO A 284 -0.21 18.08 7.98
C PRO A 284 0.63 16.80 7.88
N GLY A 285 0.85 16.11 9.00
CA GLY A 285 1.57 14.84 9.03
C GLY A 285 0.84 13.73 8.27
N LEU A 286 -0.49 13.66 8.41
CA LEU A 286 -1.32 12.73 7.63
C LEU A 286 -1.30 13.05 6.14
N GLN A 287 -1.34 14.33 5.75
CA GLN A 287 -1.23 14.77 4.36
C GLN A 287 0.13 14.38 3.76
N SER A 288 1.22 14.56 4.50
CA SER A 288 2.56 14.14 4.08
C SER A 288 2.67 12.62 3.91
N LEU A 289 2.12 11.84 4.86
CA LEU A 289 2.11 10.39 4.77
C LEU A 289 1.34 9.90 3.54
N VAL A 290 0.13 10.43 3.32
CA VAL A 290 -0.69 10.10 2.15
C VAL A 290 0.02 10.51 0.86
N GLY A 291 0.61 11.70 0.82
CA GLY A 291 1.38 12.17 -0.34
C GLY A 291 2.57 11.27 -0.66
N LYS A 292 3.30 10.82 0.36
CA LYS A 292 4.40 9.85 0.20
C LYS A 292 3.90 8.51 -0.34
N THR A 293 2.82 7.96 0.22
CA THR A 293 2.23 6.71 -0.27
C THR A 293 1.74 6.83 -1.70
N ILE A 294 1.13 7.95 -2.09
CA ILE A 294 0.73 8.20 -3.49
C ILE A 294 1.96 8.20 -4.40
N ALA A 295 3.01 8.93 -4.06
CA ALA A 295 4.23 9.00 -4.87
C ALA A 295 4.91 7.62 -5.03
N GLU A 296 4.94 6.81 -3.98
CA GLU A 296 5.45 5.43 -4.04
C GLU A 296 4.61 4.55 -4.98
N LEU A 297 3.28 4.63 -4.88
CA LEU A 297 2.37 3.88 -5.75
C LEU A 297 2.43 4.36 -7.21
N GLU A 298 2.58 5.66 -7.45
CA GLU A 298 2.77 6.22 -8.80
C GLU A 298 4.09 5.78 -9.42
N ALA A 299 5.18 5.75 -8.64
CA ALA A 299 6.47 5.24 -9.10
C ALA A 299 6.39 3.74 -9.44
N GLU A 300 5.69 2.95 -8.62
CA GLU A 300 5.45 1.54 -8.91
C GLU A 300 4.58 1.35 -10.16
N LEU A 301 3.51 2.13 -10.31
CA LEU A 301 2.64 2.09 -11.49
C LEU A 301 3.43 2.47 -12.76
N SER A 302 4.29 3.47 -12.69
CA SER A 302 5.16 3.88 -13.79
C SER A 302 6.10 2.74 -14.22
N ARG A 303 6.68 2.00 -13.26
CA ARG A 303 7.51 0.82 -13.52
C ARG A 303 6.73 -0.30 -14.20
N LEU A 304 5.46 -0.49 -13.84
CA LEU A 304 4.58 -1.53 -14.40
C LEU A 304 4.05 -1.20 -15.81
N GLY A 305 4.14 0.07 -16.23
CA GLY A 305 3.71 0.52 -17.55
C GLY A 305 2.20 0.73 -17.67
N LYS A 306 1.75 1.15 -18.85
CA LYS A 306 0.33 1.40 -19.14
C LYS A 306 -0.44 0.08 -19.25
N PRO A 307 -1.72 0.04 -18.85
CA PRO A 307 -2.55 -1.13 -19.08
C PRO A 307 -2.66 -1.41 -20.58
N VAL A 308 -2.33 -2.64 -20.96
CA VAL A 308 -2.52 -3.13 -22.33
C VAL A 308 -4.01 -3.45 -22.46
N ALA A 309 -4.76 -2.67 -23.24
CA ALA A 309 -6.12 -3.03 -23.56
C ALA A 309 -6.11 -4.35 -24.36
N ALA A 310 -7.08 -5.23 -24.11
CA ALA A 310 -7.11 -6.60 -24.67
C ALA A 310 -7.13 -6.64 -26.21
N ASP A 311 -7.55 -5.53 -26.84
CA ASP A 311 -7.60 -5.28 -28.28
C ASP A 311 -6.41 -4.45 -28.80
N ALA A 312 -5.60 -3.86 -27.91
CA ALA A 312 -4.47 -2.98 -28.25
C ALA A 312 -3.08 -3.64 -28.09
N GLY A 313 -3.02 -4.91 -27.69
CA GLY A 313 -1.77 -5.65 -27.51
C GLY A 313 -0.90 -5.66 -28.78
N LEU A 314 -1.52 -5.85 -29.95
CA LEU A 314 -0.81 -5.81 -31.23
C LEU A 314 -0.23 -4.43 -31.54
N TYR A 315 -0.98 -3.35 -31.26
CA TYR A 315 -0.51 -1.99 -31.49
C TYR A 315 0.70 -1.66 -30.61
N MET A 316 0.66 -2.09 -29.33
CA MET A 316 1.77 -1.90 -28.41
C MET A 316 3.02 -2.69 -28.83
N ILE A 317 2.86 -3.95 -29.24
CA ILE A 317 3.97 -4.74 -29.80
C ILE A 317 4.53 -4.05 -31.04
N MET A 318 3.70 -3.53 -31.94
CA MET A 318 4.15 -2.81 -33.13
C MET A 318 4.94 -1.55 -32.77
N GLU A 319 4.53 -0.78 -31.76
CA GLU A 319 5.30 0.37 -31.26
C GLU A 319 6.65 -0.05 -30.69
N ILE A 320 6.69 -1.12 -29.88
CA ILE A 320 7.93 -1.67 -29.33
C ILE A 320 8.87 -2.14 -30.45
N CYS A 321 8.35 -2.85 -31.45
CA CYS A 321 9.12 -3.29 -32.61
C CYS A 321 9.64 -2.12 -33.44
N ARG A 322 8.85 -1.05 -33.62
CA ARG A 322 9.30 0.18 -34.30
C ARG A 322 10.41 0.88 -33.53
N GLY A 323 10.29 0.96 -32.20
CA GLY A 323 11.34 1.51 -31.34
C GLY A 323 12.64 0.73 -31.43
N PHE A 324 12.55 -0.61 -31.40
CA PHE A 324 13.70 -1.48 -31.62
C PHE A 324 14.33 -1.30 -33.01
N ASP A 325 13.52 -1.33 -34.08
CA ASP A 325 13.98 -1.16 -35.47
C ASP A 325 14.69 0.18 -35.68
N GLN A 326 14.15 1.25 -35.09
CA GLN A 326 14.75 2.58 -35.13
C GLN A 326 16.13 2.60 -34.44
N ILE A 327 16.24 2.05 -33.23
CA ILE A 327 17.51 1.99 -32.48
C ILE A 327 18.53 1.10 -33.20
N TYR A 328 18.09 -0.01 -33.79
CA TYR A 328 18.95 -0.91 -34.54
C TYR A 328 19.49 -0.25 -35.83
N LYS A 329 18.63 0.46 -36.57
CA LYS A 329 19.05 1.27 -37.73
C LYS A 329 20.04 2.36 -37.35
N GLU A 330 19.81 3.06 -36.24
CA GLU A 330 20.75 4.08 -35.74
C GLU A 330 22.15 3.49 -35.46
N HIS A 331 22.24 2.24 -34.99
CA HIS A 331 23.52 1.53 -34.83
C HIS A 331 24.17 1.16 -36.16
N LEU A 332 23.40 0.77 -37.17
CA LEU A 332 23.90 0.41 -38.49
C LEU A 332 24.39 1.64 -39.28
N ASP A 333 23.62 2.72 -39.24
CA ASP A 333 23.88 3.97 -39.97
C ASP A 333 25.00 4.81 -39.31
N GLY A 334 25.50 4.41 -38.14
CA GLY A 334 26.59 5.08 -37.42
C GLY A 334 26.16 6.30 -36.60
N VAL A 335 24.86 6.52 -36.42
CA VAL A 335 24.32 7.50 -35.44
C VAL A 335 24.65 7.06 -34.02
N ARG A 336 24.64 5.74 -33.78
CA ARG A 336 25.10 5.07 -32.56
C ARG A 336 26.32 4.19 -32.86
N PRO A 337 27.21 3.98 -31.87
CA PRO A 337 28.42 3.21 -32.08
C PRO A 337 28.16 1.71 -32.25
N GLY A 338 28.65 1.17 -33.36
CA GLY A 338 28.88 -0.25 -33.58
C GLY A 338 28.83 -0.65 -35.06
N GLY A 339 28.07 0.06 -35.89
CA GLY A 339 28.03 -0.15 -37.34
C GLY A 339 29.37 0.14 -38.04
N GLU A 340 30.19 1.03 -37.47
CA GLU A 340 31.53 1.34 -37.96
C GLU A 340 32.45 0.11 -38.10
N ARG A 341 32.19 -0.92 -37.28
CA ARG A 341 32.95 -2.17 -37.28
C ARG A 341 32.71 -3.00 -38.53
N ILE A 342 31.55 -2.86 -39.18
CA ILE A 342 31.23 -3.56 -40.42
C ILE A 342 32.12 -3.01 -41.55
N TYR A 343 32.27 -1.69 -41.64
CA TYR A 343 33.19 -1.07 -42.60
C TYR A 343 34.62 -1.55 -42.40
N ASN A 344 35.08 -1.68 -41.15
CA ASN A 344 36.42 -2.21 -40.87
C ASN A 344 36.64 -3.65 -41.38
N VAL A 345 35.60 -4.49 -41.41
CA VAL A 345 35.71 -5.85 -41.98
C VAL A 345 35.96 -5.79 -43.48
N PHE A 346 35.21 -4.96 -44.21
CA PHE A 346 35.30 -4.86 -45.67
C PHE A 346 36.48 -4.01 -46.17
N ASP A 347 36.82 -2.93 -45.47
CA ASP A 347 37.86 -1.99 -45.91
C ASP A 347 39.27 -2.43 -45.48
N ASN A 348 39.38 -3.16 -44.37
CA ASN A 348 40.69 -3.54 -43.81
C ASN A 348 40.89 -5.05 -43.71
N GLN A 349 39.98 -5.79 -43.06
CA GLN A 349 40.22 -7.20 -42.74
C GLN A 349 40.20 -8.10 -43.98
N LEU A 350 39.17 -7.99 -44.82
CA LEU A 350 39.04 -8.79 -46.04
C LEU A 350 40.16 -8.48 -47.05
N PRO A 351 40.49 -7.21 -47.38
CA PRO A 351 41.62 -6.91 -48.26
C PRO A 351 42.95 -7.39 -47.71
N ALA A 352 43.18 -7.30 -46.40
CA ALA A 352 44.39 -7.84 -45.78
C ALA A 352 44.44 -9.37 -45.86
N ALA A 353 43.31 -10.06 -45.68
CA ALA A 353 43.22 -11.51 -45.81
C ALA A 353 43.47 -11.97 -47.26
N LEU A 354 42.93 -11.25 -48.24
CA LEU A 354 43.18 -11.52 -49.67
C LEU A 354 44.64 -11.29 -50.05
N LYS A 355 45.29 -10.23 -49.55
CA LYS A 355 46.73 -9.98 -49.77
C LYS A 355 47.65 -11.04 -49.15
N ARG A 356 47.20 -11.74 -48.11
CA ARG A 356 47.95 -12.84 -47.48
C ARG A 356 47.88 -14.15 -48.28
N LEU A 357 46.93 -14.27 -49.22
CA LEU A 357 46.88 -15.41 -50.11
C LEU A 357 48.14 -15.41 -50.99
N GLN A 358 48.87 -16.52 -50.99
CA GLN A 358 50.12 -16.66 -51.74
C GLN A 358 49.84 -16.94 -53.22
N PHE A 359 49.13 -16.03 -53.91
CA PHE A 359 48.83 -16.16 -55.33
C PHE A 359 50.11 -16.28 -56.17
N ASP A 360 51.20 -15.61 -55.79
CA ASP A 360 52.49 -15.72 -56.47
C ASP A 360 53.04 -17.15 -56.48
N LYS A 361 52.77 -17.94 -55.44
CA LYS A 361 53.14 -19.36 -55.41
C LYS A 361 52.18 -20.21 -56.24
N GLN A 362 50.89 -19.94 -56.17
CA GLN A 362 49.87 -20.66 -56.97
C GLN A 362 50.05 -20.43 -58.48
N LEU A 363 50.43 -19.21 -58.88
CA LEU A 363 50.67 -18.80 -60.26
C LEU A 363 52.16 -18.90 -60.65
N SER A 364 53.00 -19.52 -59.82
CA SER A 364 54.41 -19.72 -60.13
C SER A 364 54.57 -20.57 -61.40
N MET A 365 55.60 -20.28 -62.21
CA MET A 365 55.85 -21.00 -63.46
C MET A 365 56.03 -22.51 -63.26
N GLU A 366 56.53 -22.93 -62.09
CA GLU A 366 56.66 -24.34 -61.72
C GLU A 366 55.29 -25.00 -61.54
N ASN A 367 54.37 -24.36 -60.80
CA ASN A 367 53.03 -24.89 -60.57
C ASN A 367 52.16 -24.82 -61.84
N VAL A 368 52.28 -23.76 -62.63
CA VAL A 368 51.59 -23.62 -63.92
C VAL A 368 52.04 -24.73 -64.87
N ARG A 369 53.34 -24.96 -65.00
CA ARG A 369 53.88 -26.05 -65.84
C ARG A 369 53.37 -27.41 -65.38
N LYS A 370 53.40 -27.67 -64.07
CA LYS A 370 52.89 -28.91 -63.48
C LYS A 370 51.41 -29.14 -63.83
N LEU A 371 50.54 -28.16 -63.55
CA LEU A 371 49.10 -28.28 -63.78
C LEU A 371 48.72 -28.38 -65.26
N ILE A 372 49.44 -27.68 -66.13
CA ILE A 372 49.22 -27.75 -67.58
C ILE A 372 49.67 -29.12 -68.12
N THR A 373 50.85 -29.63 -67.71
CA THR A 373 51.33 -30.96 -68.13
C THR A 373 50.43 -32.08 -67.60
N GLU A 374 49.92 -31.97 -66.37
CA GLU A 374 48.93 -32.90 -65.80
C GLU A 374 47.59 -32.85 -66.54
N ALA A 375 47.22 -31.70 -67.12
CA ALA A 375 46.00 -31.55 -67.91
C ALA A 375 46.18 -32.05 -69.36
N ASP A 376 47.39 -31.97 -69.92
CA ASP A 376 47.73 -32.47 -71.27
C ASP A 376 47.76 -34.01 -71.34
N GLY A 377 48.09 -34.69 -70.24
CA GLY A 377 48.20 -36.15 -70.23
C GLY A 377 49.35 -36.66 -71.09
N TYR A 378 49.25 -37.90 -71.60
CA TYR A 378 50.35 -38.58 -72.32
C TYR A 378 50.54 -38.10 -73.77
N GLN A 379 49.65 -37.29 -74.33
CA GLN A 379 49.65 -36.90 -75.75
C GLN A 379 49.76 -35.38 -75.88
N PRO A 380 50.87 -34.82 -76.37
CA PRO A 380 51.07 -33.37 -76.45
C PRO A 380 50.14 -32.75 -77.50
N HIS A 381 49.30 -31.80 -77.09
CA HIS A 381 48.43 -31.03 -77.98
C HIS A 381 49.20 -29.85 -78.61
N LEU A 382 48.89 -29.49 -79.86
CA LEU A 382 49.48 -28.34 -80.56
C LEU A 382 49.06 -26.97 -79.97
N ILE A 383 48.02 -26.95 -79.13
CA ILE A 383 47.47 -25.76 -78.46
C ILE A 383 47.42 -26.06 -76.96
N ALA A 384 47.80 -25.09 -76.12
CA ALA A 384 47.81 -25.25 -74.67
C ALA A 384 46.42 -25.71 -74.14
N PRO A 385 46.36 -26.70 -73.24
CA PRO A 385 45.11 -27.31 -72.80
C PRO A 385 44.28 -26.34 -71.97
N GLU A 386 43.11 -25.96 -72.48
CA GLU A 386 42.11 -25.12 -71.80
C GLU A 386 41.81 -25.63 -70.37
N GLN A 387 41.82 -26.95 -70.19
CA GLN A 387 41.55 -27.60 -68.91
C GLN A 387 42.60 -27.30 -67.84
N GLY A 388 43.87 -27.07 -68.23
CA GLY A 388 44.94 -26.68 -67.31
C GLY A 388 44.73 -25.27 -66.74
N TYR A 389 44.36 -24.32 -67.61
CA TYR A 389 44.01 -22.96 -67.19
C TYR A 389 42.74 -22.94 -66.33
N ARG A 390 41.71 -23.73 -66.69
CA ARG A 390 40.49 -23.86 -65.89
C ARG A 390 40.81 -24.35 -64.47
N ARG A 391 41.62 -25.39 -64.32
CA ARG A 391 42.05 -25.90 -63.00
C ARG A 391 42.87 -24.89 -62.20
N LEU A 392 43.75 -24.13 -62.86
CA LEU A 392 44.54 -23.08 -62.21
C LEU A 392 43.65 -21.95 -61.67
N ILE A 393 42.68 -21.51 -62.47
CA ILE A 393 41.70 -20.48 -62.09
C ILE A 393 40.81 -21.00 -60.95
N GLU A 394 40.27 -22.23 -61.07
CA GLU A 394 39.47 -22.86 -60.01
C GLU A 394 40.23 -22.95 -58.68
N SER A 395 41.49 -23.41 -58.70
CA SER A 395 42.32 -23.49 -57.50
C SER A 395 42.59 -22.11 -56.86
N SER A 396 42.63 -21.05 -57.66
CA SER A 396 42.81 -19.67 -57.20
C SER A 396 41.51 -19.06 -56.68
N LEU A 397 40.36 -19.43 -57.25
CA LEU A 397 39.04 -19.02 -56.78
C LEU A 397 38.65 -19.71 -55.47
N VAL A 398 38.98 -20.99 -55.32
CA VAL A 398 38.73 -21.76 -54.09
C VAL A 398 39.49 -21.19 -52.90
N SER A 399 40.72 -20.66 -53.10
CA SER A 399 41.50 -20.07 -52.01
C SER A 399 40.92 -18.75 -51.47
N ILE A 400 40.11 -18.05 -52.28
CA ILE A 400 39.39 -16.81 -51.88
C ILE A 400 38.18 -17.12 -50.99
N ARG A 401 37.62 -18.33 -51.08
CA ARG A 401 36.42 -18.73 -50.35
C ARG A 401 36.59 -18.60 -48.83
N GLY A 402 37.71 -19.07 -48.27
CA GLY A 402 37.96 -19.01 -46.83
C GLY A 402 37.96 -17.58 -46.25
N PRO A 403 38.74 -16.63 -46.81
CA PRO A 403 38.68 -15.22 -46.43
C PRO A 403 37.30 -14.57 -46.56
N ALA A 404 36.55 -14.93 -47.61
CA ALA A 404 35.18 -14.42 -47.80
C ALA A 404 34.21 -14.96 -46.74
N GLU A 405 34.26 -16.25 -46.43
CA GLU A 405 33.47 -16.87 -45.35
C GLU A 405 33.81 -16.25 -43.99
N ALA A 406 35.10 -16.05 -43.69
CA ALA A 406 35.53 -15.42 -42.45
C ALA A 406 35.05 -13.96 -42.31
N ALA A 407 35.00 -13.20 -43.41
CA ALA A 407 34.45 -11.84 -43.39
C ALA A 407 32.94 -11.84 -43.13
N VAL A 408 32.20 -12.78 -43.74
CA VAL A 408 30.76 -12.95 -43.50
C VAL A 408 30.49 -13.33 -42.05
N ASP A 409 31.27 -14.25 -41.48
CA ASP A 409 31.14 -14.65 -40.06
C ASP A 409 31.46 -13.49 -39.11
N ALA A 410 32.48 -12.68 -39.42
CA ALA A 410 32.82 -11.50 -38.64
C ALA A 410 31.68 -10.46 -38.64
N VAL A 411 31.10 -10.19 -39.82
CA VAL A 411 29.93 -9.29 -39.95
C VAL A 411 28.72 -9.85 -39.20
N HIS A 412 28.45 -11.15 -39.31
CA HIS A 412 27.37 -11.81 -38.57
C HIS A 412 27.52 -11.68 -37.05
N GLY A 413 28.74 -11.83 -36.53
CA GLY A 413 29.04 -11.59 -35.12
C GLY A 413 28.74 -10.17 -34.68
N ILE A 414 29.14 -9.17 -35.48
CA ILE A 414 28.86 -7.76 -35.22
C ILE A 414 27.35 -7.49 -35.21
N LEU A 415 26.62 -7.98 -36.22
CA LEU A 415 25.16 -7.80 -36.31
C LEU A 415 24.45 -8.42 -35.10
N LYS A 416 24.86 -9.60 -34.64
CA LYS A 416 24.34 -10.20 -33.40
C LYS A 416 24.57 -9.32 -32.18
N GLU A 417 25.76 -8.77 -32.01
CA GLU A 417 26.06 -7.87 -30.89
C GLU A 417 25.20 -6.59 -30.93
N LEU A 418 24.98 -6.04 -32.13
CA LEU A 418 24.13 -4.88 -32.35
C LEU A 418 22.67 -5.15 -31.97
N VAL A 419 22.13 -6.31 -32.33
CA VAL A 419 20.76 -6.72 -31.91
C VAL A 419 20.66 -6.74 -30.38
N HIS A 420 21.62 -7.33 -29.68
CA HIS A 420 21.61 -7.37 -28.21
C HIS A 420 21.79 -5.98 -27.56
N LYS A 421 22.52 -5.07 -28.20
CA LYS A 421 22.60 -3.67 -27.76
C LYS A 421 21.26 -2.95 -27.96
N ALA A 422 20.68 -3.03 -29.15
CA ALA A 422 19.39 -2.42 -29.46
C ALA A 422 18.29 -2.90 -28.50
N ILE A 423 18.20 -4.20 -28.22
CA ILE A 423 17.26 -4.77 -27.23
C ILE A 423 17.43 -4.16 -25.83
N ARG A 424 18.67 -3.89 -25.39
CA ARG A 424 18.95 -3.30 -24.06
C ARG A 424 18.62 -1.82 -23.97
N GLU A 425 18.70 -1.13 -25.11
CA GLU A 425 18.46 0.31 -25.23
C GLU A 425 16.99 0.65 -25.48
N THR A 426 16.18 -0.28 -25.99
CA THR A 426 14.71 -0.12 -26.04
C THR A 426 14.11 -0.16 -24.63
N ALA A 427 13.61 0.99 -24.16
CA ALA A 427 13.13 1.16 -22.78
C ALA A 427 11.90 0.28 -22.48
N GLU A 428 11.03 0.13 -23.46
CA GLU A 428 9.78 -0.62 -23.39
C GLU A 428 10.04 -2.13 -23.25
N LEU A 429 11.11 -2.65 -23.89
CA LEU A 429 11.51 -4.06 -23.76
C LEU A 429 12.03 -4.43 -22.37
N ARG A 430 12.41 -3.45 -21.53
CA ARG A 430 12.74 -3.72 -20.12
C ARG A 430 11.52 -4.11 -19.30
N GLN A 431 10.33 -3.69 -19.72
CA GLN A 431 9.07 -3.95 -19.04
C GLN A 431 8.49 -5.34 -19.38
N TYR A 432 8.99 -5.99 -20.45
CA TYR A 432 8.49 -7.28 -20.96
C TYR A 432 9.62 -8.31 -21.10
N PRO A 433 10.02 -8.99 -20.01
CA PRO A 433 11.16 -9.92 -20.00
C PRO A 433 11.02 -11.08 -20.99
N THR A 434 9.80 -11.61 -21.15
CA THR A 434 9.50 -12.72 -22.08
C THR A 434 9.64 -12.29 -23.53
N LEU A 435 9.13 -11.11 -23.89
CA LEU A 435 9.32 -10.54 -25.24
C LEU A 435 10.81 -10.29 -25.52
N ARG A 436 11.55 -9.84 -24.50
CA ARG A 436 12.99 -9.60 -24.58
C ARG A 436 13.81 -10.88 -24.79
N SER A 437 13.42 -12.02 -24.22
CA SER A 437 14.11 -13.30 -24.44
C SER A 437 13.81 -13.93 -25.80
N GLU A 438 12.61 -13.71 -26.35
CA GLU A 438 12.21 -14.25 -27.65
C GLU A 438 12.80 -13.48 -28.84
N LEU A 439 13.07 -12.18 -28.70
CA LEU A 439 13.63 -11.35 -29.79
C LEU A 439 15.01 -11.80 -30.33
N PRO A 440 16.01 -12.15 -29.50
CA PRO A 440 17.31 -12.59 -29.99
C PRO A 440 17.33 -14.06 -30.46
N ASP A 441 16.46 -14.92 -29.92
CA ASP A 441 16.40 -16.36 -30.27
C ASP A 441 15.46 -16.64 -31.45
N GLY A 442 14.40 -15.85 -31.60
CA GLY A 442 13.42 -15.94 -32.68
C GLY A 442 13.89 -15.30 -33.98
N GLY A 443 14.76 -15.98 -34.74
CA GLY A 443 14.88 -15.85 -36.21
C GLY A 443 15.12 -14.47 -36.84
N PHE A 444 15.33 -13.40 -36.07
CA PHE A 444 15.38 -12.01 -36.54
C PHE A 444 16.58 -11.73 -37.44
N LEU A 445 17.68 -12.47 -37.23
CA LEU A 445 18.77 -12.58 -38.20
C LEU A 445 18.55 -13.86 -39.00
N PRO A 446 18.38 -13.78 -40.33
CA PRO A 446 18.33 -14.98 -41.16
C PRO A 446 19.56 -15.82 -40.86
N LYS A 447 19.37 -17.09 -40.48
CA LYS A 447 20.46 -18.07 -40.53
C LYS A 447 20.95 -18.05 -41.99
N LEU A 448 22.18 -17.62 -42.22
CA LEU A 448 22.84 -17.79 -43.52
C LEU A 448 22.77 -19.29 -43.83
N PRO A 449 22.21 -19.72 -44.98
CA PRO A 449 22.09 -21.13 -45.29
C PRO A 449 23.48 -21.74 -45.42
N GLN A 450 23.88 -22.57 -44.46
CA GLN A 450 24.83 -23.66 -44.70
C GLN A 450 24.01 -24.74 -45.39
N ASP A 451 24.16 -24.87 -46.71
CA ASP A 451 24.05 -26.12 -47.49
C ASP A 451 23.91 -25.78 -48.98
N VAL A 452 24.99 -25.97 -49.72
CA VAL A 452 24.96 -26.15 -51.18
C VAL A 452 25.45 -27.56 -51.43
N GLU A 453 24.52 -28.49 -51.70
CA GLU A 453 24.71 -29.59 -52.65
C GLU A 453 23.48 -30.51 -52.67
N LYS A 454 22.71 -30.46 -53.77
CA LYS A 454 22.37 -31.63 -54.59
C LYS A 454 21.36 -31.29 -55.69
N GLY A 455 21.80 -31.49 -56.94
CA GLY A 455 20.97 -31.92 -58.06
C GLY A 455 20.23 -30.86 -58.86
N GLY A 456 20.76 -30.52 -60.05
CA GLY A 456 19.99 -29.82 -61.10
C GLY A 456 20.83 -29.51 -62.36
N ASN A 457 20.37 -30.02 -63.50
CA ASN A 457 21.00 -30.04 -64.84
C ASN A 457 21.66 -28.71 -65.34
N PRO A 458 22.67 -28.78 -66.23
CA PRO A 458 23.57 -27.66 -66.54
C PRO A 458 23.10 -26.68 -67.65
N THR A 459 21.81 -26.62 -67.99
CA THR A 459 21.33 -25.82 -69.15
C THR A 459 20.61 -24.51 -68.83
N HIS A 460 20.44 -24.11 -67.57
CA HIS A 460 19.85 -22.81 -67.24
C HIS A 460 20.90 -21.75 -66.89
N SER A 461 20.88 -20.65 -67.65
CA SER A 461 21.59 -19.40 -67.41
C SER A 461 21.59 -19.01 -65.93
N ILE A 462 22.78 -18.73 -65.40
CA ILE A 462 23.03 -18.34 -64.01
C ILE A 462 22.24 -17.08 -63.59
N PHE A 463 21.78 -16.27 -64.56
CA PHE A 463 21.05 -15.03 -64.31
C PHE A 463 19.58 -15.23 -63.87
N ASP A 464 18.90 -16.29 -64.35
CA ASP A 464 17.46 -16.49 -64.05
C ASP A 464 17.20 -17.10 -62.66
N ARG A 465 18.18 -17.78 -62.06
CA ARG A 465 18.04 -18.37 -60.71
C ARG A 465 17.97 -17.34 -59.60
N TYR A 466 18.50 -16.13 -59.81
CA TYR A 466 18.56 -15.10 -58.77
C TYR A 466 17.23 -14.37 -58.57
N ASN A 467 16.37 -14.29 -59.58
CA ASN A 467 15.18 -13.44 -59.52
C ASN A 467 13.94 -14.16 -58.95
N ASP A 468 13.72 -15.42 -59.32
CA ASP A 468 12.49 -16.15 -58.96
C ASP A 468 12.53 -16.76 -57.55
N ILE A 469 13.72 -17.12 -57.07
CA ILE A 469 13.95 -17.57 -55.70
C ILE A 469 13.84 -16.39 -54.72
N TYR A 470 14.22 -15.18 -55.11
CA TYR A 470 14.14 -13.99 -54.25
C TYR A 470 12.69 -13.54 -53.98
N LEU A 471 11.80 -13.60 -54.98
CA LEU A 471 10.42 -13.16 -54.85
C LEU A 471 9.56 -14.16 -54.03
N ARG A 472 9.76 -15.48 -54.18
CA ARG A 472 9.13 -16.48 -53.29
C ARG A 472 9.62 -16.37 -51.84
N ARG A 473 10.87 -15.91 -51.64
CA ARG A 473 11.53 -15.74 -50.33
C ARG A 473 11.01 -14.53 -49.54
N ILE A 474 10.53 -13.48 -50.23
CA ILE A 474 9.84 -12.34 -49.60
C ILE A 474 8.44 -12.76 -49.09
N GLY A 475 7.69 -13.55 -49.88
CA GLY A 475 6.36 -14.06 -49.47
C GLY A 475 6.40 -14.99 -48.25
N SER A 476 7.42 -15.84 -48.14
CA SER A 476 7.62 -16.71 -46.97
C SER A 476 8.06 -15.94 -45.71
N ASN A 477 8.81 -14.85 -45.87
CA ASN A 477 9.27 -14.03 -44.74
C ASN A 477 8.12 -13.21 -44.12
N VAL A 478 7.18 -12.72 -44.93
CA VAL A 478 6.00 -11.99 -44.43
C VAL A 478 5.06 -12.94 -43.65
N LEU A 479 4.87 -14.17 -44.13
CA LEU A 479 4.03 -15.16 -43.44
C LEU A 479 4.66 -15.67 -42.13
N ALA A 480 5.98 -15.84 -42.10
CA ALA A 480 6.73 -16.19 -40.88
C ALA A 480 6.65 -15.07 -39.83
N TYR A 481 6.78 -13.81 -40.25
CA TYR A 481 6.65 -12.64 -39.37
C TYR A 481 5.23 -12.52 -38.77
N VAL A 482 4.18 -12.79 -39.56
CA VAL A 482 2.78 -12.77 -39.09
C VAL A 482 2.47 -13.89 -38.10
N ASN A 483 3.01 -15.10 -38.30
CA ASN A 483 2.81 -16.21 -37.36
C ASN A 483 3.59 -16.00 -36.05
N MET A 484 4.82 -15.46 -36.13
CA MET A 484 5.63 -15.08 -34.96
C MET A 484 4.93 -14.03 -34.09
N LEU A 485 4.29 -13.02 -34.70
CA LEU A 485 3.51 -12.01 -33.97
C LEU A 485 2.28 -12.59 -33.25
N LYS A 486 1.67 -13.67 -33.78
CA LYS A 486 0.56 -14.37 -33.14
C LYS A 486 1.01 -15.19 -31.93
N GLU A 487 2.15 -15.85 -32.00
CA GLU A 487 2.73 -16.61 -30.88
C GLU A 487 3.18 -15.70 -29.74
N LEU A 488 3.81 -14.55 -30.05
CA LEU A 488 4.18 -13.53 -29.06
C LEU A 488 2.97 -12.90 -28.35
N SER A 489 1.82 -12.80 -29.02
CA SER A 489 0.57 -12.35 -28.40
C SER A 489 0.02 -13.32 -27.36
N ASN A 490 0.30 -14.62 -27.49
CA ASN A 490 -0.15 -15.63 -26.52
C ASN A 490 0.72 -15.61 -25.25
N LEU A 491 2.02 -15.36 -25.38
CA LEU A 491 2.96 -15.29 -24.26
C LEU A 491 2.72 -14.12 -23.30
N LEU A 492 2.10 -13.02 -23.76
CA LEU A 492 1.68 -11.91 -22.91
C LEU A 492 0.51 -12.26 -21.97
N ASN A 493 -0.21 -13.35 -22.25
CA ASN A 493 -1.39 -13.80 -21.49
C ASN A 493 -1.08 -14.88 -20.44
N GLU A 494 0.15 -15.42 -20.37
CA GLU A 494 0.46 -16.63 -19.58
C GLU A 494 1.16 -16.41 -18.23
N ASP A 495 1.33 -15.18 -17.74
CA ASP A 495 1.83 -14.97 -16.36
C ASP A 495 0.67 -14.74 -15.37
N PRO A 496 0.13 -15.79 -14.72
CA PRO A 496 -0.99 -15.69 -13.80
C PRO A 496 -0.68 -14.79 -12.58
N ALA A 497 0.58 -14.67 -12.17
CA ALA A 497 0.97 -13.84 -11.04
C ALA A 497 0.90 -12.33 -11.38
N VAL A 498 1.17 -11.97 -12.63
CA VAL A 498 1.05 -10.59 -13.13
C VAL A 498 -0.41 -10.21 -13.36
N MET A 499 -1.23 -11.14 -13.86
CA MET A 499 -2.66 -10.95 -14.05
C MET A 499 -3.42 -10.77 -12.73
N GLU A 500 -3.10 -11.58 -11.72
CA GLU A 500 -3.74 -11.51 -10.40
C GLU A 500 -3.39 -10.20 -9.66
N ARG A 501 -2.12 -9.76 -9.73
CA ARG A 501 -1.67 -8.46 -9.17
C ARG A 501 -2.30 -7.27 -9.89
N ARG A 502 -2.44 -7.31 -11.23
CA ARG A 502 -3.10 -6.26 -12.02
C ARG A 502 -4.59 -6.16 -11.71
N ALA A 503 -5.29 -7.30 -11.59
CA ALA A 503 -6.71 -7.32 -11.26
C ALA A 503 -6.99 -6.79 -9.84
N ALA A 504 -6.12 -7.09 -8.88
CA ALA A 504 -6.19 -6.57 -7.52
C ALA A 504 -5.99 -5.03 -7.49
N LEU A 505 -5.01 -4.51 -8.21
CA LEU A 505 -4.71 -3.08 -8.27
C LEU A 505 -5.78 -2.27 -9.04
N ALA A 506 -6.31 -2.81 -10.13
CA ALA A 506 -7.40 -2.16 -10.89
C ALA A 506 -8.70 -2.05 -10.07
N LYS A 507 -9.01 -3.05 -9.23
CA LYS A 507 -10.14 -2.99 -8.27
C LYS A 507 -9.94 -1.92 -7.20
N LEU A 508 -8.71 -1.72 -6.73
CA LEU A 508 -8.36 -0.67 -5.76
C LEU A 508 -8.43 0.75 -6.38
N ALA A 509 -8.15 0.89 -7.68
CA ALA A 509 -8.17 2.16 -8.39
C ALA A 509 -9.56 2.59 -8.91
N GLY A 510 -10.62 1.81 -8.66
CA GLY A 510 -12.01 2.21 -8.98
C GLY A 510 -12.39 2.19 -10.47
N VAL A 511 -11.58 1.59 -11.35
CA VAL A 511 -11.90 1.48 -12.78
C VAL A 511 -12.72 0.22 -13.02
N VAL A 512 -14.05 0.36 -12.95
CA VAL A 512 -14.98 -0.69 -13.38
C VAL A 512 -14.98 -0.74 -14.91
N PRO A 513 -14.63 -1.87 -15.55
CA PRO A 513 -14.82 -2.01 -17.00
C PRO A 513 -16.32 -2.13 -17.29
N LYS A 514 -16.87 -1.19 -18.05
CA LYS A 514 -18.21 -1.32 -18.63
C LYS A 514 -18.20 -2.50 -19.60
N ARG A 515 -19.14 -3.44 -19.40
CA ARG A 515 -19.38 -4.56 -20.33
C ARG A 515 -19.88 -4.01 -21.68
N PRO A 516 -19.39 -4.51 -22.82
CA PRO A 516 -19.99 -4.19 -24.11
C PRO A 516 -21.29 -4.99 -24.30
N ILE A 517 -22.28 -4.34 -24.93
CA ILE A 517 -23.48 -4.95 -25.54
C ILE A 517 -23.10 -5.41 -26.93
#